data_AF-A0A522V4T4-F1
#
_entry.id   AF-A0A522V4T4-F1
#
_cell.length_a   1.000
_cell.length_b   1.000
_cell.length_c   1.000
_cell.angle_alpha   90.00
_cell.angle_beta   90.00
_cell.angle_gamma   90.00
#
_symmetry.space_group_name_H-M   'P 1'
#
loop_
_entity.id
_entity.type
_entity.pdbx_description
1 polymer ?
#
loop_
_entity_poly.entity_id
_entity_poly.type
_entity_poly.pdbx_seq_one_letter_code
_entity_poly.pdbx_strand_id
1 'polypeptide(L)'
;MSPSRSQGKLYIVGIGPGGTEHLTKKAENVLHSSEFVIGNGTYLDQMVTVINGAKVIRSGMGGEVERAKKAVELSRDHVVSIVSGGDA
;
A
#
# COMPACT_ATOMS: atom_id res chain seq x y z
N MET A 1 29.93 -9.63 -4.11
CA MET A 1 28.49 -9.88 -3.83
C MET A 1 27.68 -8.89 -4.64
N SER A 2 26.96 -9.35 -5.65
CA SER A 2 25.93 -8.54 -6.31
C SER A 2 24.87 -8.21 -5.26
N PRO A 3 24.39 -6.96 -5.14
CA PRO A 3 23.27 -6.69 -4.25
C PRO A 3 22.11 -7.57 -4.72
N SER A 4 21.52 -8.37 -3.82
CA SER A 4 20.30 -9.08 -4.15
C SER A 4 19.30 -8.01 -4.54
N ARG A 5 18.92 -7.90 -5.82
CA ARG A 5 17.77 -7.10 -6.20
C ARG A 5 16.64 -7.57 -5.32
N SER A 6 16.08 -6.68 -4.51
CA SER A 6 14.87 -6.99 -3.74
C SER A 6 13.87 -7.52 -4.75
N GLN A 7 13.48 -8.78 -4.61
CA GLN A 7 12.44 -9.35 -5.46
C GLN A 7 11.20 -8.50 -5.24
N GLY A 8 10.71 -7.86 -6.31
CA GLY A 8 9.54 -6.99 -6.23
C GLY A 8 8.33 -7.74 -5.64
N LYS A 9 7.50 -7.03 -4.88
CA LYS A 9 6.34 -7.58 -4.18
C LYS A 9 5.15 -6.65 -4.32
N LEU A 10 3.96 -7.24 -4.46
CA LEU A 10 2.70 -6.53 -4.40
C LEU A 10 1.86 -7.08 -3.25
N TYR A 11 1.54 -6.23 -2.29
CA TYR A 11 0.62 -6.51 -1.20
C TYR A 11 -0.73 -5.83 -1.45
N ILE A 12 -1.82 -6.54 -1.18
CA ILE A 12 -3.15 -5.96 -1.07
C ILE A 12 -3.48 -5.90 0.42
N VAL A 13 -3.61 -4.70 0.95
CA VAL A 13 -3.73 -4.44 2.38
C VAL A 13 -5.12 -3.90 2.67
N GLY A 14 -5.93 -4.70 3.38
CA GLY A 14 -7.19 -4.23 3.96
C GLY A 14 -6.92 -3.48 5.26
N ILE A 15 -7.49 -2.29 5.40
CA ILE A 15 -7.31 -1.42 6.59
C ILE A 15 -8.47 -1.47 7.59
N GLY A 16 -9.42 -2.39 7.39
CA GLY A 16 -10.65 -2.44 8.19
C GLY A 16 -11.56 -1.24 7.93
N PRO A 17 -12.39 -0.82 8.90
CA PRO A 17 -13.33 0.28 8.74
C PRO A 17 -12.65 1.67 8.67
N GLY A 18 -11.34 1.73 8.93
CA GLY A 18 -10.53 2.95 9.02
C GLY A 18 -9.82 3.04 10.36
N GLY A 19 -8.88 3.97 10.51
CA GLY A 19 -8.10 4.12 11.75
C GLY A 19 -7.00 3.05 11.90
N THR A 20 -5.89 3.41 12.56
CA THR A 20 -4.73 2.54 12.70
C THR A 20 -4.94 1.41 13.72
N GLU A 21 -5.85 1.61 14.66
CA GLU A 21 -6.25 0.67 15.70
C GLU A 21 -6.93 -0.59 15.14
N HIS A 22 -7.46 -0.50 13.92
CA HIS A 22 -8.11 -1.61 13.22
C HIS A 22 -7.13 -2.44 12.36
N LEU A 23 -5.86 -2.04 12.28
CA LEU A 23 -4.87 -2.78 11.53
C LEU A 23 -4.45 -4.06 12.26
N THR A 24 -4.38 -5.16 11.52
CA THR A 24 -3.60 -6.31 11.98
C THR A 24 -2.13 -5.93 12.05
N LYS A 25 -1.37 -6.54 12.96
CA LYS A 25 0.07 -6.30 13.06
C LYS A 25 0.82 -6.58 11.75
N LYS A 26 0.32 -7.54 10.96
CA LYS A 26 0.86 -7.86 9.64
C LYS A 26 0.65 -6.72 8.63
N ALA A 27 -0.54 -6.11 8.60
CA ALA A 27 -0.85 -4.99 7.72
C ALA A 27 0.05 -3.79 8.04
N GLU A 28 0.20 -3.44 9.32
CA GLU A 28 1.07 -2.37 9.78
C GLU A 28 2.53 -2.59 9.34
N ASN A 29 3.09 -3.78 9.59
CA ASN A 29 4.47 -4.11 9.20
C ASN A 29 4.70 -4.06 7.68
N VAL A 30 3.70 -4.45 6.88
CA VAL A 30 3.77 -4.38 5.42
C VAL A 30 3.76 -2.93 4.95
N LEU A 31 2.90 -2.08 5.52
CA LEU A 31 2.86 -0.66 5.18
C LEU A 31 4.17 0.05 5.54
N HIS A 32 4.78 -0.27 6.68
CA HIS A 32 6.09 0.27 7.09
C HIS A 32 7.25 -0.15 6.18
N SER A 33 7.18 -1.34 5.56
CA SER A 33 8.25 -1.86 4.70
C SER A 33 8.05 -1.59 3.21
N SER A 34 6.96 -0.91 2.84
CA SER A 34 6.64 -0.61 1.45
C SER A 34 7.42 0.59 0.93
N GLU A 35 7.98 0.46 -0.26
CA GLU A 35 8.59 1.57 -0.99
C GLU A 35 7.51 2.46 -1.64
N PHE A 36 6.40 1.85 -2.05
CA PHE A 36 5.24 2.54 -2.62
C PHE A 36 3.96 2.11 -1.92
N VAL A 37 3.11 3.09 -1.61
CA VAL A 37 1.75 2.84 -1.11
C VAL A 37 0.74 3.53 -2.03
N ILE A 38 -0.22 2.77 -2.54
CA ILE A 38 -1.17 3.21 -3.56
C ILE A 38 -2.59 2.98 -3.04
N GLY A 39 -3.49 3.95 -3.18
CA GLY A 39 -4.84 3.81 -2.64
C GLY A 39 -5.80 4.91 -3.03
N ASN A 40 -7.04 4.77 -2.59
CA ASN A 40 -8.00 5.88 -2.57
C ASN A 40 -7.50 6.94 -1.57
N GLY A 41 -7.64 8.22 -1.91
CA GLY A 41 -7.22 9.33 -1.04
C GLY A 41 -7.73 9.21 0.40
N THR A 42 -9.02 8.90 0.56
CA THR A 42 -9.67 8.74 1.88
C THR A 42 -8.99 7.66 2.72
N TYR A 43 -8.67 6.51 2.13
CA TYR A 43 -8.02 5.40 2.86
C TYR A 43 -6.56 5.71 3.18
N LEU A 44 -5.87 6.43 2.30
CA LEU A 44 -4.49 6.86 2.55
C LEU A 44 -4.41 7.88 3.68
N ASP A 45 -5.38 8.79 3.77
CA ASP A 45 -5.43 9.81 4.82
C ASP A 45 -5.61 9.18 6.22
N GLN A 46 -6.35 8.07 6.31
CA GLN A 46 -6.48 7.30 7.56
C GLN A 46 -5.17 6.64 8.00
N MET A 47 -4.23 6.40 7.08
CA MET A 47 -3.02 5.60 7.29
C MET A 47 -1.73 6.44 7.37
N VAL A 48 -1.85 7.77 7.41
CA VAL A 48 -0.71 8.71 7.37
C VAL A 48 0.34 8.43 8.45
N THR A 49 -0.09 8.01 9.65
CA THR A 49 0.83 7.72 10.76
C THR A 49 1.62 6.43 10.60
N VAL A 50 1.15 5.50 9.77
CA VAL A 50 1.79 4.19 9.53
C VAL A 50 2.63 4.21 8.25
N ILE A 51 2.18 4.95 7.23
CA ILE A 51 2.89 5.09 5.97
C ILE A 51 4.09 6.03 6.19
N ASN A 52 5.24 5.46 6.50
CA ASN A 52 6.48 6.20 6.75
C ASN A 52 7.52 5.89 5.66
N GLY A 53 8.10 6.92 5.05
CA GLY A 53 9.17 6.79 4.05
C GLY A 53 8.76 6.27 2.67
N ALA A 54 7.52 5.79 2.51
CA ALA A 54 7.00 5.31 1.22
C ALA A 54 6.59 6.46 0.29
N LYS A 55 6.71 6.24 -1.02
CA LYS A 55 6.11 7.10 -2.04
C LYS A 55 4.61 6.81 -2.14
N VAL A 56 3.79 7.81 -1.83
CA VAL A 56 2.32 7.69 -1.85
C VAL A 56 1.76 8.05 -3.22
N ILE A 57 0.99 7.14 -3.83
CA ILE A 57 0.28 7.36 -5.10
C ILE A 57 -1.23 7.36 -4.82
N ARG A 58 -1.83 8.54 -4.93
CA ARG A 58 -3.27 8.74 -4.71
C ARG A 58 -4.06 8.48 -5.98
N SER A 59 -5.23 7.88 -5.81
CA SER A 59 -6.24 7.71 -6.86
C SER A 59 -7.62 8.15 -6.36
N GLY A 60 -8.47 8.59 -7.29
CA GLY A 60 -9.88 8.88 -7.02
C GLY A 60 -10.78 7.66 -7.19
N MET A 61 -12.08 7.85 -6.97
CA MET A 61 -13.12 6.87 -7.29
C MET A 61 -13.14 6.55 -8.78
N GLY A 62 -13.42 5.30 -9.15
CA GLY A 62 -13.45 4.82 -10.54
C GLY A 62 -12.06 4.58 -11.15
N GLY A 63 -10.99 4.73 -10.35
CA GLY A 63 -9.61 4.55 -10.76
C GLY A 63 -9.03 3.15 -10.49
N GLU A 64 -9.87 2.15 -10.21
CA GLU A 64 -9.45 0.80 -9.77
C GLU A 64 -8.47 0.15 -10.74
N VAL A 65 -8.79 0.18 -12.04
CA VAL A 65 -8.01 -0.50 -13.07
C VAL A 65 -6.64 0.16 -13.22
N GLU A 66 -6.58 1.50 -13.28
CA GLU A 66 -5.31 2.22 -13.43
C GLU A 66 -4.45 2.11 -12.16
N ARG A 67 -5.07 2.13 -10.97
CA ARG A 67 -4.42 1.85 -9.70
C ARG A 67 -3.78 0.45 -9.69
N ALA A 68 -4.52 -0.56 -10.10
CA ALA A 68 -4.04 -1.94 -10.15
C ALA A 68 -2.90 -2.10 -11.16
N LYS A 69 -3.04 -1.56 -12.38
CA LYS A 69 -1.98 -1.57 -13.40
C LYS A 69 -0.70 -0.92 -12.89
N LYS A 70 -0.81 0.25 -12.24
CA LYS A 70 0.36 0.96 -11.74
C LYS A 70 1.06 0.19 -10.63
N ALA A 71 0.30 -0.46 -9.75
CA ALA A 71 0.86 -1.26 -8.68
C ALA A 71 1.62 -2.48 -9.22
N VAL A 72 1.05 -3.19 -10.21
CA VAL A 72 1.70 -4.33 -10.88
C VAL A 72 2.97 -3.91 -11.60
N GLU A 73 2.96 -2.74 -12.24
CA GLU A 73 4.13 -2.18 -12.91
C GLU A 73 5.28 -1.94 -11.93
N LEU A 74 5.00 -1.23 -10.83
CA LEU A 74 6.00 -0.88 -9.82
C LEU A 74 6.49 -2.12 -9.05
N SER A 75 5.61 -3.09 -8.81
CA SER A 75 5.95 -4.29 -8.03
C SER A 75 6.89 -5.25 -8.75
N ARG A 76 7.30 -4.96 -9.99
CA ARG A 76 8.33 -5.73 -10.69
C ARG A 76 9.69 -5.61 -10.00
N ASP A 77 9.99 -4.41 -9.49
CA ASP A 77 11.30 -4.09 -8.89
C ASP A 77 11.19 -3.53 -7.47
N HIS A 78 9.97 -3.21 -7.00
CA HIS A 78 9.75 -2.57 -5.70
C HIS A 78 8.80 -3.37 -4.80
N VAL A 79 8.86 -3.09 -3.50
CA VAL A 79 7.84 -3.48 -2.53
C VAL A 79 6.69 -2.47 -2.57
N VAL A 80 5.53 -2.90 -3.04
CA VAL A 80 4.35 -2.06 -3.26
C VAL A 80 3.18 -2.57 -2.43
N SER A 81 2.45 -1.66 -1.80
CA SER A 81 1.18 -1.94 -1.13
C SER A 81 0.04 -1.18 -1.79
N ILE A 82 -1.04 -1.89 -2.17
CA ILE A 82 -2.34 -1.28 -2.43
C ILE A 82 -3.14 -1.29 -1.13
N VAL A 83 -3.67 -0.13 -0.73
CA VAL A 83 -4.59 0.01 0.39
C VAL A 83 -6.04 -0.06 -0.12
N SER A 84 -6.85 -0.89 0.55
CA SER A 84 -8.30 -0.97 0.39
C SER A 84 -8.98 -0.81 1.74
N GLY A 85 -10.15 -0.17 1.74
CA GLY A 85 -11.07 -0.24 2.86
C GLY A 85 -11.51 -1.69 3.11
N GLY A 86 -11.93 -1.96 4.35
CA GLY A 86 -12.51 -3.22 4.78
C GLY A 86 -13.89 -2.98 5.41
N ASP A 87 -14.28 -3.93 6.27
CA ASP A 87 -15.51 -3.89 7.06
C ASP A 87 -15.16 -3.81 8.55
N ALA A 88 -16.14 -3.46 9.40
CA ALA A 88 -16.01 -3.31 10.84
C ALA A 88 -16.08 -4.66 11.60
#